data_AF-A0A2C9CVZ6-F1
#
_entry.id   AF-A0A2C9CVZ6-F1
#
_cell.length_a   1.000
_cell.length_b   1.000
_cell.length_c   1.000
_cell.angle_alpha   90.00
_cell.angle_beta   90.00
_cell.angle_gamma   90.00
#
_symmetry.space_group_name_H-M   'P 1'
#
loop_
_entity.id
_entity.type
_entity.pdbx_description
1 polymer ?
#
loop_
_entity_poly.entity_id
_entity_poly.type
_entity_poly.pdbx_seq_one_letter_code
_entity_poly.pdbx_strand_id
1 'polypeptide(L)'
;MTAQNQEEQLMSDRPRTPYLGTYLIWLLVGIIGCAALLALMRVAFGFELSAGAIAAIPPMMAAMLVGQKWAKERGVLPTSAEAWRWAIVAAIAFLSIQILIVMMFLAAAGGPITTSTATITGMALVLFTVVVIFINRYFLVLYAKRNLKAK
;
A
#
# COMPACT_ATOMS: atom_id res chain seq x y z
N MET A 1 1.24 36.97 20.94
CA MET A 1 1.38 35.76 20.10
C MET A 1 0.73 36.07 18.77
N THR A 2 1.54 36.29 17.74
CA THR A 2 1.14 36.68 16.39
C THR A 2 0.54 35.50 15.62
N ALA A 3 -0.42 35.74 14.73
CA ALA A 3 -1.08 34.71 13.91
C ALA A 3 -0.10 33.78 13.17
N GLN A 4 1.10 34.29 12.85
CA GLN A 4 2.20 33.54 12.25
C GLN A 4 2.71 32.39 13.13
N ASN A 5 2.75 32.58 14.45
CA ASN A 5 3.15 31.53 15.41
C ASN A 5 2.07 30.45 15.55
N GLN A 6 0.81 30.80 15.30
CA GLN A 6 -0.32 29.86 15.32
C GLN A 6 -0.31 28.94 14.09
N GLU A 7 0.02 29.48 12.91
CA GLU A 7 0.17 28.68 11.69
C GLU A 7 1.38 27.73 11.75
N GLU A 8 2.52 28.18 12.28
CA GLU A 8 3.69 27.30 12.50
C GLU A 8 3.37 26.15 13.47
N GLN A 9 2.66 26.43 14.57
CA GLN A 9 2.24 25.40 15.52
C GLN A 9 1.22 24.43 14.90
N LEU A 10 0.25 24.92 14.12
CA LEU A 10 -0.73 24.08 13.42
C LEU A 10 -0.10 23.21 12.32
N MET A 11 1.03 23.62 11.73
CA MET A 11 1.80 22.79 10.80
C MET A 11 2.67 21.75 11.50
N SER A 12 3.22 22.07 12.68
CA SER A 12 4.02 21.16 13.51
C SER A 12 3.20 19.97 14.04
N ASP A 13 1.92 20.18 14.37
CA ASP A 13 1.05 19.15 14.98
C ASP A 13 0.42 18.17 13.98
N ARG A 14 0.61 18.37 12.67
CA ARG A 14 0.06 17.42 11.68
C ARG A 14 0.88 16.13 11.69
N PRO A 15 0.26 14.95 11.91
CA PRO A 15 0.99 13.70 11.84
C PRO A 15 1.68 13.55 10.48
N ARG A 16 2.97 13.22 10.51
CA ARG A 16 3.84 13.20 9.32
C ARG A 16 3.34 12.24 8.23
N THR A 17 2.62 11.19 8.62
CA THR A 17 2.07 10.14 7.76
C THR A 17 0.62 9.85 8.17
N PRO A 18 -0.33 10.74 7.82
CA PRO A 18 -1.71 10.56 8.22
C PRO A 18 -2.31 9.32 7.55
N TYR A 19 -3.26 8.68 8.22
CA TYR A 19 -4.05 7.56 7.70
C TYR A 19 -3.27 6.27 7.41
N LEU A 20 -2.03 6.12 7.89
CA LEU A 20 -1.26 4.89 7.73
C LEU A 20 -1.98 3.67 8.35
N GLY A 21 -2.65 3.85 9.50
CA GLY A 21 -3.47 2.79 10.10
C GLY A 21 -4.65 2.38 9.20
N THR A 22 -5.31 3.35 8.56
CA THR A 22 -6.38 3.06 7.58
C THR A 22 -5.84 2.33 6.35
N TYR A 23 -4.66 2.72 5.86
CA TYR A 23 -3.98 2.00 4.79
C TYR A 23 -3.72 0.54 5.16
N LEU A 24 -3.15 0.28 6.34
CA LEU A 24 -2.83 -1.08 6.80
C LEU A 24 -4.06 -1.97 6.89
N ILE A 25 -5.17 -1.46 7.43
CA ILE A 25 -6.42 -2.22 7.52
C ILE A 25 -6.90 -2.62 6.13
N TRP A 26 -7.00 -1.66 5.21
CA TRP A 26 -7.48 -1.95 3.85
C TRP A 26 -6.51 -2.79 3.03
N LEU A 27 -5.21 -2.66 3.30
CA LEU A 27 -4.20 -3.51 2.72
C LEU A 27 -4.41 -4.97 3.14
N LEU A 28 -4.59 -5.23 4.44
CA LEU A 28 -4.84 -6.58 4.95
C LEU A 28 -6.16 -7.15 4.41
N VAL A 29 -7.23 -6.35 4.38
CA VAL A 29 -8.51 -6.74 3.77
C VAL A 29 -8.31 -7.10 2.30
N GLY A 30 -7.55 -6.30 1.55
CA GLY A 30 -7.22 -6.57 0.14
C GLY A 30 -6.43 -7.86 -0.03
N ILE A 31 -5.41 -8.10 0.80
CA ILE A 31 -4.58 -9.32 0.76
C ILE A 31 -5.45 -10.56 1.03
N ILE A 32 -6.26 -10.53 2.10
CA ILE A 32 -7.15 -11.65 2.46
C ILE A 32 -8.19 -11.87 1.37
N GLY A 33 -8.80 -10.81 0.85
CA GLY A 33 -9.80 -10.89 -0.22
C GLY A 33 -9.22 -11.47 -1.51
N CYS A 34 -8.01 -11.04 -1.90
CA CYS A 34 -7.32 -11.59 -3.07
C CYS A 34 -6.95 -13.07 -2.88
N ALA A 35 -6.48 -13.45 -1.70
CA ALA A 35 -6.15 -14.83 -1.38
C ALA A 35 -7.39 -15.73 -1.42
N ALA A 36 -8.51 -15.28 -0.84
CA ALA A 36 -9.79 -15.99 -0.88
C ALA A 36 -10.32 -16.12 -2.32
N LEU A 37 -10.24 -15.06 -3.12
CA LEU A 37 -10.65 -15.08 -4.52
C LEU A 37 -9.78 -16.05 -5.34
N LEU A 38 -8.47 -16.07 -5.13
CA LEU A 38 -7.55 -17.02 -5.77
C LEU A 38 -7.88 -18.46 -5.41
N ALA A 39 -8.13 -18.73 -4.13
CA ALA A 39 -8.55 -20.06 -3.67
C ALA A 39 -9.87 -20.49 -4.31
N LEU A 40 -10.85 -19.58 -4.38
CA LEU A 40 -12.14 -19.85 -5.03
C LEU A 40 -11.99 -20.10 -6.53
N MET A 41 -11.20 -19.28 -7.23
CA MET A 41 -10.91 -19.45 -8.66
C MET A 41 -10.29 -20.82 -8.95
N ARG A 42 -9.37 -21.26 -8.09
CA ARG A 42 -8.72 -22.57 -8.21
C ARG A 42 -9.70 -23.71 -8.00
N VAL A 43 -10.54 -23.63 -6.95
CA VAL A 43 -11.48 -24.70 -6.59
C VAL A 43 -12.66 -24.78 -7.57
N ALA A 44 -13.20 -23.63 -8.00
CA ALA A 44 -14.41 -23.58 -8.82
C ALA A 44 -14.14 -23.70 -10.32
N PHE A 45 -13.03 -23.14 -10.82
CA PHE A 45 -12.77 -23.03 -12.26
C PHE A 45 -11.47 -23.71 -12.70
N GLY A 46 -10.64 -24.20 -11.76
CA GLY A 46 -9.34 -24.80 -12.09
C GLY A 46 -8.31 -23.82 -12.67
N PHE A 47 -8.56 -22.50 -12.63
CA PHE A 47 -7.64 -21.49 -13.13
C PHE A 47 -6.58 -21.14 -12.08
N GLU A 48 -5.31 -21.21 -12.47
CA GLU A 48 -4.20 -20.67 -11.70
C GLU A 48 -3.83 -19.28 -12.22
N LEU A 49 -4.38 -18.26 -11.58
CA LEU A 49 -3.96 -16.88 -11.82
C LEU A 49 -2.56 -16.65 -11.26
N SER A 50 -1.72 -15.99 -12.05
CA SER A 50 -0.41 -15.51 -11.61
C SER A 50 -0.54 -14.68 -10.33
N ALA A 51 0.04 -15.17 -9.23
CA ALA A 51 0.02 -14.48 -7.94
C ALA A 51 0.65 -13.09 -8.02
N GLY A 52 1.63 -12.90 -8.93
CA GLY A 52 2.27 -11.60 -9.16
C GLY A 52 1.33 -10.55 -9.74
N ALA A 53 0.37 -10.94 -10.60
CA ALA A 53 -0.57 -10.00 -11.21
C ALA A 53 -1.57 -9.44 -10.18
N ILE A 54 -1.94 -10.25 -9.18
CA ILE A 54 -2.94 -9.89 -8.15
C ILE A 54 -2.27 -9.20 -6.95
N ALA A 55 -0.96 -9.38 -6.74
CA ALA A 55 -0.23 -8.78 -5.62
C ALA A 55 -0.26 -7.24 -5.60
N ALA A 56 -0.50 -6.59 -6.74
CA ALA A 56 -0.59 -5.12 -6.84
C ALA A 56 -1.97 -4.57 -6.42
N ILE A 57 -3.00 -5.42 -6.38
CA ILE A 57 -4.38 -5.01 -6.11
C ILE A 57 -4.55 -4.51 -4.66
N PRO A 58 -4.04 -5.20 -3.62
CA PRO A 58 -4.18 -4.73 -2.25
C PRO A 58 -3.60 -3.32 -1.98
N PRO A 59 -2.34 -3.00 -2.34
CA PRO A 59 -1.82 -1.64 -2.12
C PRO A 59 -2.56 -0.60 -2.95
N MET A 60 -2.98 -0.94 -4.18
CA MET A 60 -3.82 -0.07 -5.01
C MET A 60 -5.13 0.29 -4.29
N MET A 61 -5.90 -0.70 -3.83
CA MET A 61 -7.15 -0.48 -3.11
C MET A 61 -6.95 0.34 -1.83
N ALA A 62 -5.92 0.02 -1.05
CA ALA A 62 -5.63 0.73 0.19
C ALA A 62 -5.29 2.21 -0.07
N ALA A 63 -4.46 2.50 -1.07
CA ALA A 63 -4.12 3.86 -1.47
C ALA A 63 -5.33 4.64 -2.00
N MET A 64 -6.21 3.98 -2.77
CA MET A 64 -7.46 4.57 -3.23
C MET A 64 -8.30 5.07 -2.06
N LEU A 65 -8.58 4.21 -1.09
CA LEU A 65 -9.45 4.51 0.05
C LEU A 65 -8.86 5.60 0.95
N VAL A 66 -7.54 5.60 1.14
CA VAL A 66 -6.87 6.70 1.84
C VAL A 66 -6.97 8.01 1.07
N GLY A 67 -6.84 7.99 -0.26
CA GLY A 67 -7.03 9.18 -1.10
C GLY A 67 -8.44 9.77 -0.94
N GLN A 68 -9.47 8.91 -0.90
CA GLN A 68 -10.84 9.36 -0.63
C GLN A 68 -10.98 9.98 0.76
N LYS A 69 -10.45 9.30 1.79
CA LYS A 69 -10.50 9.77 3.18
C LYS A 69 -9.78 11.11 3.35
N TRP A 70 -8.61 11.27 2.72
CA TRP A 70 -7.85 12.51 2.72
C TRP A 70 -8.68 13.67 2.17
N ALA A 71 -9.30 13.51 1.00
CA ALA A 71 -10.14 14.53 0.40
C ALA A 71 -11.38 14.85 1.26
N LYS A 72 -11.98 13.83 1.90
CA LYS A 72 -13.16 14.02 2.76
C LYS A 72 -12.84 14.82 4.02
N GLU A 73 -11.74 14.49 4.70
CA GLU A 73 -11.40 15.08 5.99
C GLU A 73 -10.61 16.39 5.89
N ARG A 74 -9.72 16.52 4.91
CA ARG A 74 -8.87 17.72 4.76
C ARG A 74 -9.39 18.71 3.74
N GLY A 75 -10.29 18.31 2.85
CA GLY A 75 -10.83 19.18 1.80
C GLY A 75 -9.82 19.65 0.75
N VAL A 76 -8.58 19.15 0.78
CA VAL A 76 -7.49 19.56 -0.12
C VAL A 76 -6.72 18.35 -0.64
N LEU A 77 -6.00 18.54 -1.74
CA LEU A 77 -5.07 17.53 -2.26
C LEU A 77 -3.82 17.45 -1.37
N PRO A 78 -3.21 16.26 -1.21
CA PRO A 78 -1.86 16.16 -0.67
C PRO A 78 -0.90 16.93 -1.58
N THR A 79 0.02 17.67 -0.98
CA THR A 79 1.13 18.28 -1.74
C THR A 79 2.01 17.18 -2.36
N SER A 80 2.78 17.51 -3.39
CA SER A 80 3.65 16.53 -4.06
C SER A 80 4.63 15.86 -3.08
N ALA A 81 5.22 16.64 -2.16
CA ALA A 81 6.14 16.14 -1.15
C ALA A 81 5.44 15.21 -0.14
N GLU A 82 4.24 15.57 0.33
CA GLU A 82 3.44 14.71 1.21
C GLU A 82 3.06 13.39 0.53
N ALA A 83 2.61 13.45 -0.73
CA ALA A 83 2.21 12.27 -1.49
C ALA A 83 3.39 11.30 -1.68
N TRP A 84 4.58 11.80 -2.02
CA TRP A 84 5.78 10.98 -2.15
C TRP A 84 6.21 10.36 -0.82
N ARG A 85 6.30 11.18 0.24
CA ARG A 85 6.69 10.69 1.57
C ARG A 85 5.72 9.64 2.08
N TRP A 86 4.42 9.89 1.92
CA TRP A 86 3.38 8.95 2.32
C TRP A 86 3.48 7.65 1.52
N ALA A 87 3.66 7.71 0.20
CA ALA A 87 3.75 6.53 -0.65
C ALA A 87 4.95 5.64 -0.30
N ILE A 88 6.10 6.24 0.02
CA ILE A 88 7.29 5.53 0.47
C ILE A 88 7.02 4.81 1.79
N VAL A 89 6.46 5.50 2.78
CA VAL A 89 6.18 4.89 4.10
C VAL A 89 5.13 3.78 3.98
N ALA A 90 4.08 3.98 3.18
CA ALA A 90 3.08 2.96 2.90
C ALA A 90 3.66 1.74 2.16
N ALA A 91 4.61 1.94 1.25
CA ALA A 91 5.29 0.86 0.56
C ALA A 91 6.26 0.09 1.46
N ILE A 92 6.95 0.78 2.40
CA ILE A 92 7.77 0.10 3.42
C ILE A 92 6.88 -0.76 4.32
N ALA A 93 5.72 -0.24 4.75
CA ALA A 93 4.77 -1.00 5.54
C ALA A 93 4.22 -2.23 4.79
N PHE A 94 3.94 -2.06 3.49
CA PHE A 94 3.60 -3.16 2.60
C PHE A 94 4.72 -4.21 2.51
N LEU A 95 5.96 -3.77 2.29
CA LEU A 95 7.13 -4.65 2.21
C LEU A 95 7.32 -5.45 3.50
N SER A 96 7.14 -4.84 4.67
CA SER A 96 7.23 -5.56 5.96
C SER A 96 6.22 -6.71 6.03
N ILE A 97 4.98 -6.50 5.60
CA ILE A 97 3.96 -7.56 5.55
C ILE A 97 4.33 -8.61 4.50
N GLN A 98 4.80 -8.17 3.33
CA GLN A 98 5.15 -9.08 2.25
C GLN A 98 6.32 -10.00 2.61
N ILE A 99 7.32 -9.50 3.34
CA ILE A 99 8.43 -10.32 3.87
C ILE A 99 7.88 -11.45 4.75
N LEU A 100 6.94 -11.15 5.66
CA LEU A 100 6.33 -12.16 6.53
C LEU A 100 5.59 -13.23 5.72
N ILE A 101 4.79 -12.80 4.73
CA ILE A 101 4.05 -13.72 3.85
C ILE A 101 4.99 -14.62 3.06
N VAL A 102 6.05 -14.05 2.48
CA VAL A 102 7.05 -14.80 1.72
C VAL A 102 7.79 -15.80 2.60
N MET A 103 8.20 -15.41 3.81
CA MET A 103 8.84 -16.33 4.75
C MET A 103 7.91 -17.49 5.14
N MET A 104 6.63 -17.22 5.38
CA MET A 104 5.64 -18.26 5.66
C MET A 104 5.48 -19.23 4.47
N PHE A 105 5.45 -18.70 3.25
CA PHE A 105 5.35 -19.50 2.03
C PHE A 105 6.58 -20.37 1.80
N LEU A 106 7.78 -19.81 1.98
CA LEU A 106 9.04 -20.56 1.85
C LEU A 106 9.15 -21.66 2.92
N ALA A 107 8.74 -21.38 4.16
CA ALA A 107 8.68 -22.39 5.22
C ALA A 107 7.70 -23.53 4.88
N ALA A 108 6.53 -23.20 4.32
CA ALA A 108 5.52 -24.18 3.92
C ALA A 108 5.94 -25.02 2.70
N ALA A 109 6.78 -24.48 1.81
CA ALA A 109 7.25 -25.18 0.62
C ALA A 109 8.21 -26.35 0.93
N GLY A 110 8.81 -26.39 2.14
CA GLY A 110 9.62 -27.52 2.63
C GLY A 110 10.97 -27.74 1.92
N GLY A 111 11.32 -26.90 0.92
CA GLY A 111 12.57 -26.98 0.18
C GLY A 111 13.71 -26.20 0.86
N PRO A 112 14.99 -26.55 0.57
CA PRO A 112 16.13 -25.82 1.10
C PRO A 112 16.18 -24.38 0.53
N ILE A 113 16.28 -23.39 1.42
CA ILE A 113 16.49 -22.00 1.03
C ILE A 113 17.96 -21.81 0.68
N THR A 114 18.28 -21.86 -0.61
CA THR A 114 19.62 -21.58 -1.12
C THR A 114 19.87 -20.07 -1.20
N THR A 115 21.15 -19.67 -1.20
CA THR A 115 21.55 -18.26 -1.39
C THR A 115 20.95 -17.68 -2.67
N SER A 116 20.96 -18.42 -3.78
CA SER A 116 20.38 -17.96 -5.05
C SER A 116 18.88 -17.69 -4.93
N THR A 117 18.13 -18.58 -4.28
CA THR A 117 16.67 -18.42 -4.08
C THR A 117 16.37 -17.22 -3.19
N ALA A 118 17.15 -17.03 -2.12
CA ALA A 118 17.02 -15.87 -1.24
C ALA A 118 17.33 -14.55 -1.98
N THR A 119 18.39 -14.53 -2.79
CA THR A 119 18.78 -13.34 -3.58
C THR A 119 17.71 -12.98 -4.60
N ILE A 120 17.23 -13.94 -5.40
CA ILE A 120 16.20 -13.71 -6.42
C ILE A 120 14.91 -13.20 -5.77
N THR A 121 14.49 -13.83 -4.68
CA THR A 121 13.27 -13.43 -3.94
C THR A 121 13.43 -12.03 -3.34
N GLY A 122 14.59 -11.72 -2.76
CA GLY A 122 14.89 -10.40 -2.22
C GLY A 122 14.86 -9.31 -3.31
N MET A 123 15.49 -9.56 -4.46
CA MET A 123 15.46 -8.63 -5.60
C MET A 123 14.02 -8.42 -6.11
N ALA A 124 13.24 -9.49 -6.23
CA ALA A 124 11.84 -9.40 -6.62
C ALA A 124 11.02 -8.54 -5.66
N LEU A 125 11.20 -8.71 -4.34
CA LEU A 125 10.54 -7.88 -3.32
C LEU A 125 10.93 -6.41 -3.41
N VAL A 126 12.21 -6.10 -3.62
CA VAL A 126 12.69 -4.72 -3.76
C VAL A 126 12.08 -4.08 -5.01
N LEU A 127 12.17 -4.75 -6.17
CA LEU A 127 11.61 -4.24 -7.42
C LEU A 127 10.10 -4.04 -7.30
N PHE A 128 9.39 -5.00 -6.70
CA PHE A 128 7.96 -4.89 -6.50
C PHE A 128 7.60 -3.75 -5.54
N THR A 129 8.39 -3.53 -4.50
CA THR A 129 8.21 -2.39 -3.57
C THR A 129 8.34 -1.06 -4.30
N VAL A 130 9.31 -0.93 -5.23
CA VAL A 130 9.43 0.27 -6.07
C VAL A 130 8.15 0.50 -6.86
N VAL A 131 7.59 -0.53 -7.48
CA VAL A 131 6.30 -0.45 -8.19
C VAL A 131 5.18 -0.01 -7.24
N VAL A 132 5.12 -0.56 -6.03
CA VAL A 132 4.13 -0.21 -5.02
C VAL A 132 4.24 1.25 -4.57
N ILE A 133 5.44 1.84 -4.51
CA ILE A 133 5.61 3.29 -4.25
C ILE A 133 4.87 4.09 -5.32
N PHE A 134 5.05 3.77 -6.60
CA PHE A 134 4.39 4.47 -7.70
C PHE A 134 2.86 4.26 -7.67
N ILE A 135 2.40 3.04 -7.40
CA ILE A 135 0.98 2.72 -7.23
C ILE A 135 0.38 3.59 -6.11
N ASN A 136 0.99 3.55 -4.92
CA ASN A 136 0.50 4.27 -3.76
C ASN A 136 0.40 5.77 -4.02
N ARG A 137 1.45 6.35 -4.61
CA ARG A 137 1.46 7.77 -4.98
C ARG A 137 0.35 8.10 -5.98
N TYR A 138 0.27 7.35 -7.07
CA TYR A 138 -0.65 7.62 -8.16
C TYR A 138 -2.10 7.53 -7.68
N PHE A 139 -2.46 6.44 -7.01
CA PHE A 139 -3.83 6.18 -6.57
C PHE A 139 -4.26 7.09 -5.42
N LEU A 140 -3.37 7.44 -4.49
CA LEU A 140 -3.66 8.43 -3.45
C LEU A 140 -4.11 9.76 -4.07
N VAL A 141 -3.31 10.31 -4.97
CA VAL A 141 -3.57 11.63 -5.59
C VAL A 141 -4.78 11.57 -6.52
N LEU A 142 -4.89 10.52 -7.34
CA LEU A 142 -6.00 10.35 -8.27
C LEU A 142 -7.34 10.33 -7.53
N TYR A 143 -7.44 9.54 -6.44
CA TYR A 143 -8.70 9.39 -5.72
C TYR A 143 -9.01 10.56 -4.80
N ALA A 144 -8.00 11.25 -4.26
CA ALA A 144 -8.21 12.54 -3.61
C ALA A 144 -8.81 13.55 -4.61
N LYS A 145 -8.23 13.66 -5.82
CA LYS A 145 -8.72 14.56 -6.87
C LYS A 145 -10.13 14.23 -7.34
N ARG A 146 -10.44 12.95 -7.51
CA ARG A 146 -11.79 12.51 -7.91
C ARG A 146 -12.84 12.84 -6.85
N ASN A 147 -12.53 12.66 -5.57
CA ASN A 147 -13.48 12.97 -4.49
C ASN A 147 -13.72 14.46 -4.31
N LEU A 148 -12.71 15.31 -4.50
CA LEU A 148 -12.89 16.76 -4.42
C LEU A 148 -13.72 17.32 -5.57
N LYS A 149 -13.65 16.72 -6.76
CA LYS A 149 -14.47 17.12 -7.93
C LYS A 149 -15.92 16.65 -7.86
N ALA A 150 -16.20 15.63 -7.05
CA ALA A 150 -17.53 15.06 -6.90
C ALA A 150 -18.35 15.74 -5.79
N LYS A 151 -17.74 16.71 -5.10
CA LYS A 151 -18.42 17.66 -4.22
C LYS A 151 -18.74 18.92 -5.01
#